data_AF-A0AAE0HFC3-F1
#
_entry.id   AF-A0AAE0HFC3-F1
#
_cell.length_a   1.000
_cell.length_b   1.000
_cell.length_c   1.000
_cell.angle_alpha   90.00
_cell.angle_beta   90.00
_cell.angle_gamma   90.00
#
_symmetry.space_group_name_H-M   'P 1'
#
loop_
_entity.id
_entity.type
_entity.pdbx_description
1 polymer ?
#
loop_
_entity_poly.entity_id
_entity_poly.type
_entity_poly.pdbx_seq_one_letter_code
_entity_poly.pdbx_strand_id
1 'polypeptide(L)'
;MLQSWVRTGHNSFIHERLYGKNMAPCLQDAFTTLAAYTSCTPAVKETILQIAEDRSSALACESLPSSAASGGGGGALAVRGHLARVHALFTYIFIRLFDGSVRARAGAERQLPILRRWLAQLWNAMQQYRDGYHRAQDHPFQQATPITHDLGGGYDDAAIELWQLWVLTESVRRSLIIIETIANVYECMVRGWAECTGAVMFTARSGLWEAKSAVKWLELSSVQSPLLASSLCPDRFISQYAAEEVDDFAKVVWGCAVGTDKMQCWIDRTAGPTRVEEVQALLDLFYSRGYRAIDTARNYVGSEERLGKAGVASRFTVHTKVLDGTPGSHEPAKIEQSINKSLAHLRTPTTETMFLHVPDRQTPFEDAAAAMNKAFVEGKFKRFGLSNYTAEEVQKFLDICQEKGYVKPSVYQGNYNAIMRGGEKELVPLLRKHNIAYFAYSPGAGGLFSGNAGNSTVSTRWSKDNVVGKRALDFYTRPSTDDAVAAVRRAAEGHGVSGHAAALRWTTFHSMLDGKHGDAVVFGVRTMEQLKQSLDAFEAGPLPGELADAVTAVYGSFEGAEEPTFHM
;
A
#
# COMPACT_ATOMS: atom_id res chain seq x y z
N MET A 1 4.06 7.30 20.19
CA MET A 1 2.89 8.21 20.40
C MET A 1 3.07 9.13 21.60
N LEU A 2 3.24 8.62 22.83
CA LEU A 2 3.39 9.47 24.03
C LEU A 2 4.58 10.43 23.99
N GLN A 3 5.74 10.01 23.47
CA GLN A 3 6.89 10.92 23.27
C GLN A 3 6.55 12.11 22.35
N SER A 4 5.68 11.91 21.33
CA SER A 4 5.26 13.01 20.46
C SER A 4 4.48 14.06 21.23
N TRP A 5 3.67 13.64 22.22
CA TRP A 5 2.89 14.57 23.04
C TRP A 5 3.78 15.55 23.80
N VAL A 6 4.86 15.07 24.41
CA VAL A 6 5.84 15.94 25.09
C VAL A 6 6.52 16.91 24.11
N ARG A 7 6.82 16.43 22.89
CA ARG A 7 7.56 17.22 21.88
C ARG A 7 6.71 18.28 21.19
N THR A 8 5.44 17.98 20.89
CA THR A 8 4.59 18.82 20.02
C THR A 8 3.30 19.29 20.69
N GLY A 9 3.05 18.92 21.96
CA GLY A 9 1.83 19.25 22.70
C GLY A 9 0.59 18.44 22.30
N HIS A 10 0.70 17.56 21.30
CA HIS A 10 -0.38 16.71 20.80
C HIS A 10 0.16 15.39 20.23
N ASN A 11 -0.72 14.43 19.97
CA ASN A 11 -0.37 13.19 19.27
C ASN A 11 -1.58 12.63 18.52
N SER A 12 -1.50 11.36 18.10
CA SER A 12 -2.54 10.68 17.32
C SER A 12 -3.85 10.40 18.07
N PHE A 13 -3.91 10.56 19.40
CA PHE A 13 -5.13 10.39 20.22
C PHE A 13 -5.39 11.54 21.23
N ILE A 14 -4.44 12.46 21.40
CA ILE A 14 -4.57 13.73 22.16
C ILE A 14 -4.51 14.88 21.15
N HIS A 15 -5.68 15.44 20.82
CA HIS A 15 -5.79 16.52 19.83
C HIS A 15 -5.20 17.84 20.35
N GLU A 16 -4.60 18.64 19.48
CA GLU A 16 -3.97 19.93 19.84
C GLU A 16 -4.94 20.90 20.54
N ARG A 17 -6.20 20.91 20.10
CA ARG A 17 -7.26 21.75 20.68
C ARG A 17 -7.97 21.16 21.89
N LEU A 18 -7.67 19.92 22.29
CA LEU A 18 -8.42 19.24 23.36
C LEU A 18 -8.23 19.92 24.72
N TYR A 19 -6.98 20.18 25.09
CA TYR A 19 -6.63 20.80 26.37
C TYR A 19 -6.23 22.27 26.23
N GLY A 20 -5.77 22.71 25.05
CA GLY A 20 -5.44 24.12 24.78
C GLY A 20 -4.59 24.74 25.90
N LYS A 21 -5.00 25.92 26.40
CA LYS A 21 -4.37 26.59 27.55
C LYS A 21 -4.86 26.09 28.92
N ASN A 22 -5.81 25.15 28.95
CA ASN A 22 -6.55 24.73 30.15
C ASN A 22 -6.31 23.23 30.45
N MET A 23 -5.05 22.80 30.50
CA MET A 23 -4.68 21.43 30.86
C MET A 23 -4.98 21.20 32.36
N ALA A 24 -5.64 20.10 32.70
CA ALA A 24 -5.97 19.79 34.11
C ALA A 24 -4.69 19.51 34.93
N PRO A 25 -4.64 19.86 36.24
CA PRO A 25 -3.45 19.67 37.06
C PRO A 25 -2.88 18.24 37.04
N CYS A 26 -3.74 17.22 37.14
CA CYS A 26 -3.31 15.82 37.07
C CYS A 26 -2.64 15.46 35.74
N LEU A 27 -3.06 16.09 34.64
CA LEU A 27 -2.50 15.88 33.32
C LEU A 27 -1.20 16.68 33.13
N GLN A 28 -1.07 17.85 33.74
CA GLN A 28 0.19 18.61 33.79
C GLN A 28 1.27 17.80 34.54
N ASP A 29 0.90 17.21 35.69
CA ASP A 29 1.78 16.32 36.46
C ASP A 29 2.20 15.10 35.62
N ALA A 30 1.27 14.49 34.88
CA ALA A 30 1.58 13.36 34.01
C ALA A 30 2.47 13.75 32.82
N PHE A 31 2.20 14.91 32.20
CA PHE A 31 3.00 15.45 31.10
C PHE A 31 4.45 15.71 31.55
N THR A 32 4.63 16.38 32.69
CA THR A 32 5.96 16.70 33.24
C THR A 32 6.70 15.44 33.67
N THR A 33 6.01 14.47 34.27
CA THR A 33 6.61 13.16 34.62
C THR A 33 7.07 12.41 33.38
N LEU A 34 6.26 12.38 32.33
CA LEU A 34 6.62 11.75 31.06
C LEU A 34 7.80 12.47 30.39
N ALA A 35 7.83 13.81 30.41
CA ALA A 35 8.94 14.59 29.87
C ALA A 35 10.24 14.26 30.60
N ALA A 36 10.21 14.28 31.94
CA ALA A 36 11.36 13.92 32.77
C ALA A 36 11.82 12.47 32.49
N TYR A 37 10.89 11.52 32.36
CA TYR A 37 11.19 10.13 32.03
C TYR A 37 11.88 10.00 30.67
N THR A 38 11.38 10.70 29.64
CA THR A 38 11.97 10.61 28.28
C THR A 38 13.38 11.17 28.17
N SER A 39 13.77 12.08 29.07
CA SER A 39 15.12 12.66 29.12
C SER A 39 15.95 12.15 30.31
N CYS A 40 15.51 11.10 31.00
CA CYS A 40 16.15 10.67 32.24
C CYS A 40 17.52 10.01 32.00
N THR A 41 18.44 10.21 32.94
CA THR A 41 19.68 9.44 33.01
C THR A 41 19.48 8.21 33.90
N PRO A 42 20.34 7.17 33.80
CA PRO A 42 20.25 6.00 34.68
C PRO A 42 20.25 6.36 36.18
N ALA A 43 20.93 7.44 36.56
CA ALA A 43 21.06 7.88 37.96
C ALA A 43 19.75 8.38 38.57
N VAL A 44 18.84 8.96 37.78
CA VAL A 44 17.57 9.55 38.28
C VAL A 44 16.33 8.73 37.92
N LYS A 45 16.51 7.64 37.15
CA LYS A 45 15.43 6.81 36.62
C LYS A 45 14.52 6.27 37.73
N GLU A 46 15.10 5.72 38.80
CA GLU A 46 14.32 5.14 39.89
C GLU A 46 13.51 6.19 40.65
N THR A 47 14.06 7.38 40.83
CA THR A 47 13.34 8.52 41.43
C THR A 47 12.12 8.91 40.59
N ILE A 48 12.27 8.96 39.27
CA ILE A 48 11.16 9.30 38.36
C ILE A 48 10.08 8.20 38.38
N LEU A 49 10.47 6.92 38.44
CA LEU A 49 9.52 5.81 38.57
C LEU A 49 8.76 5.87 39.89
N GLN A 50 9.41 6.24 40.99
CA GLN A 50 8.76 6.44 42.28
C GLN A 50 7.77 7.63 42.22
N ILE A 51 8.16 8.75 41.62
CA ILE A 51 7.26 9.90 41.40
C ILE A 51 6.03 9.47 40.59
N ALA A 52 6.24 8.71 39.51
CA ALA A 52 5.15 8.19 38.69
C ALA A 52 4.21 7.27 39.50
N GLU A 53 4.75 6.42 40.37
CA GLU A 53 3.97 5.54 41.25
C GLU A 53 3.15 6.33 42.27
N ASP A 54 3.77 7.29 42.96
CA ASP A 54 3.13 8.08 44.02
C ASP A 54 1.99 8.93 43.44
N ARG A 55 2.25 9.61 42.32
CA ARG A 55 1.25 10.43 41.61
C ARG A 55 0.11 9.58 41.05
N SER A 56 0.43 8.42 40.48
CA SER A 56 -0.58 7.49 39.97
C SER A 56 -1.48 6.95 41.09
N SER A 57 -0.91 6.68 42.26
CA SER A 57 -1.65 6.18 43.43
C SER A 57 -2.57 7.25 44.01
N ALA A 58 -2.06 8.49 44.16
CA ALA A 58 -2.87 9.63 44.60
C ALA A 58 -4.05 9.87 43.65
N LEU A 59 -3.80 9.90 42.34
CA LEU A 59 -4.84 10.09 41.32
C LEU A 59 -5.89 8.97 41.34
N ALA A 60 -5.48 7.72 41.54
CA ALA A 60 -6.40 6.58 41.61
C ALA A 60 -7.31 6.61 42.84
N CYS A 61 -6.88 7.26 43.93
CA CYS A 61 -7.68 7.44 45.16
C CYS A 61 -8.66 8.62 45.08
N GLU A 62 -8.51 9.53 44.12
CA GLU A 62 -9.45 10.64 43.94
C GLU A 62 -10.82 10.13 43.47
N SER A 63 -11.88 10.47 44.22
CA SER A 63 -13.25 10.22 43.76
C SER A 63 -13.57 11.05 42.52
N LEU A 64 -14.45 10.55 41.65
CA LEU A 64 -15.03 11.37 40.58
C LEU A 64 -15.77 12.56 41.22
N PRO A 65 -15.58 13.80 40.75
CA PRO A 65 -16.36 14.93 41.24
C PRO A 65 -17.86 14.61 41.14
N SER A 66 -18.64 14.92 42.16
CA SER A 66 -20.06 14.53 42.27
C SER A 66 -20.92 14.97 41.07
N SER A 67 -20.51 16.01 40.33
CA SER A 67 -21.15 16.47 39.09
C SER A 67 -20.99 15.52 37.88
N ALA A 68 -20.10 14.53 37.96
CA ALA A 68 -19.92 13.48 36.95
C ALA A 68 -20.56 12.13 37.38
N ALA A 69 -20.90 11.98 38.66
CA ALA A 69 -21.42 10.73 39.24
C ALA A 69 -22.96 10.66 39.24
N SER A 70 -23.65 11.80 39.29
CA SER A 70 -25.09 11.86 39.04
C SER A 70 -25.32 11.92 37.52
N GLY A 71 -26.06 10.96 36.96
CA GLY A 71 -26.43 10.89 35.54
C GLY A 71 -27.35 12.02 35.03
N GLY A 72 -27.15 13.25 35.51
CA GLY A 72 -27.78 14.47 35.05
C GLY A 72 -26.73 15.50 34.65
N GLY A 73 -26.69 15.86 33.37
CA GLY A 73 -26.19 17.16 32.90
C GLY A 73 -24.69 17.47 33.04
N GLY A 74 -23.80 16.48 33.05
CA GLY A 74 -22.35 16.75 32.96
C GLY A 74 -21.96 17.16 31.53
N GLY A 75 -21.94 18.46 31.24
CA GLY A 75 -21.58 19.00 29.90
C GLY A 75 -20.15 18.68 29.45
N ALA A 76 -19.74 19.20 28.29
CA ALA A 76 -18.43 18.93 27.67
C ALA A 76 -17.21 19.04 28.62
N LEU A 77 -17.27 19.93 29.61
CA LEU A 77 -16.22 20.13 30.61
C LEU A 77 -16.02 18.90 31.52
N ALA A 78 -17.10 18.22 31.90
CA ALA A 78 -17.03 17.02 32.74
C ALA A 78 -16.40 15.85 31.98
N VAL A 79 -16.81 15.62 30.73
CA VAL A 79 -16.22 14.60 29.85
C VAL A 79 -14.73 14.90 29.61
N ARG A 80 -14.39 16.16 29.31
CA ARG A 80 -12.99 16.59 29.12
C ARG A 80 -12.15 16.40 30.39
N GLY A 81 -12.69 16.72 31.56
CA GLY A 81 -12.01 16.53 32.84
C GLY A 81 -11.76 15.05 33.16
N HIS A 82 -12.73 14.18 32.89
CA HIS A 82 -12.56 12.73 33.09
C HIS A 82 -11.58 12.14 32.06
N LEU A 83 -11.62 12.59 30.81
CA LEU A 83 -10.64 12.21 29.78
C LEU A 83 -9.21 12.60 30.20
N ALA A 84 -9.01 13.78 30.82
CA ALA A 84 -7.71 14.20 31.33
C ALA A 84 -7.20 13.26 32.44
N ARG A 85 -8.07 12.83 33.36
CA ARG A 85 -7.73 11.84 34.39
C ARG A 85 -7.34 10.49 33.78
N VAL A 86 -8.07 10.04 32.77
CA VAL A 86 -7.76 8.81 32.03
C VAL A 86 -6.39 8.91 31.36
N HIS A 87 -6.10 10.01 30.65
CA HIS A 87 -4.80 10.23 30.01
C HIS A 87 -3.64 10.28 31.02
N ALA A 88 -3.85 10.93 32.16
CA ALA A 88 -2.86 11.00 33.22
C ALA A 88 -2.56 9.61 33.80
N LEU A 89 -3.58 8.86 34.21
CA LEU A 89 -3.43 7.52 34.76
C LEU A 89 -2.80 6.55 33.75
N PHE A 90 -3.24 6.60 32.49
CA PHE A 90 -2.66 5.80 31.41
C PHE A 90 -1.17 6.11 31.23
N THR A 91 -0.76 7.38 31.28
CA THR A 91 0.64 7.78 31.12
C THR A 91 1.52 7.17 32.22
N TYR A 92 1.10 7.23 33.48
CA TYR A 92 1.85 6.63 34.59
C TYR A 92 1.89 5.11 34.53
N ILE A 93 0.80 4.46 34.11
CA ILE A 93 0.76 3.01 33.90
C ILE A 93 1.70 2.63 32.75
N PHE A 94 1.65 3.34 31.63
CA PHE A 94 2.47 3.06 30.45
C PHE A 94 3.97 3.10 30.78
N ILE A 95 4.43 4.18 31.44
CA ILE A 95 5.82 4.32 31.87
C ILE A 95 6.24 3.08 32.67
N ARG A 96 5.47 2.73 33.71
CA ARG A 96 5.85 1.66 34.65
C ARG A 96 5.68 0.24 34.09
N LEU A 97 4.76 0.00 33.16
CA LEU A 97 4.61 -1.30 32.50
C LEU A 97 5.81 -1.63 31.61
N PHE A 98 6.26 -0.66 30.82
CA PHE A 98 7.25 -0.87 29.76
C PHE A 98 8.68 -0.44 30.14
N ASP A 99 8.89 0.06 31.36
CA ASP A 99 10.21 0.49 31.82
C ASP A 99 11.28 -0.62 31.93
N GLY A 100 10.82 -1.85 32.24
CA GLY A 100 11.67 -2.99 32.56
C GLY A 100 11.81 -3.29 34.06
N SER A 101 11.46 -2.34 34.94
CA SER A 101 11.44 -2.56 36.39
C SER A 101 10.30 -3.50 36.82
N VAL A 102 10.65 -4.65 37.41
CA VAL A 102 9.69 -5.65 37.91
C VAL A 102 8.78 -5.06 38.99
N ARG A 103 9.33 -4.25 39.89
CA ARG A 103 8.59 -3.57 40.97
C ARG A 103 7.54 -2.60 40.40
N ALA A 104 7.98 -1.73 39.48
CA ALA A 104 7.11 -0.73 38.87
C ALA A 104 5.99 -1.39 38.05
N ARG A 105 6.31 -2.46 37.33
CA ARG A 105 5.36 -3.25 36.54
C ARG A 105 4.25 -3.83 37.42
N ALA A 106 4.59 -4.48 38.54
CA ALA A 106 3.60 -5.06 39.46
C ALA A 106 2.62 -4.00 40.01
N GLY A 107 3.10 -2.78 40.28
CA GLY A 107 2.25 -1.66 40.68
C GLY A 107 1.30 -1.20 39.56
N ALA A 108 1.79 -1.12 38.32
CA ALA A 108 1.00 -0.72 37.17
C ALA A 108 -0.08 -1.76 36.80
N GLU A 109 0.24 -3.05 36.90
CA GLU A 109 -0.72 -4.15 36.69
C GLU A 109 -1.93 -4.05 37.63
N ARG A 110 -1.71 -3.71 38.91
CA ARG A 110 -2.80 -3.51 39.88
C ARG A 110 -3.73 -2.35 39.52
N GLN A 111 -3.27 -1.40 38.70
CA GLN A 111 -4.04 -0.22 38.31
C GLN A 111 -4.71 -0.36 36.93
N LEU A 112 -4.37 -1.37 36.13
CA LEU A 112 -5.05 -1.65 34.85
C LEU A 112 -6.59 -1.82 35.00
N PRO A 113 -7.12 -2.54 36.01
CA PRO A 113 -8.56 -2.64 36.21
C PRO A 113 -9.24 -1.29 36.55
N ILE A 114 -8.51 -0.38 37.22
CA ILE A 114 -9.01 0.96 37.53
C ILE A 114 -9.09 1.77 36.24
N LEU A 115 -8.05 1.72 35.41
CA LEU A 115 -8.02 2.40 34.11
C LEU A 115 -9.15 1.92 33.18
N ARG A 116 -9.35 0.61 33.06
CA ARG A 116 -10.46 0.03 32.26
C ARG A 116 -11.83 0.47 32.76
N ARG A 117 -12.02 0.55 34.09
CA ARG A 117 -13.27 1.07 34.68
C ARG A 117 -13.48 2.54 34.33
N TRP A 118 -12.44 3.36 34.41
CA TRP A 118 -12.51 4.78 34.05
C TRP A 118 -12.82 4.97 32.57
N LEU A 119 -12.26 4.13 31.69
CA LEU A 119 -12.59 4.10 30.27
C LEU A 119 -14.07 3.79 30.01
N ALA A 120 -14.63 2.78 30.66
CA ALA A 120 -16.04 2.45 30.54
C ALA A 120 -16.96 3.59 31.03
N GLN A 121 -16.60 4.23 32.15
CA GLN A 121 -17.30 5.41 32.67
C GLN A 121 -17.23 6.59 31.69
N LEU A 122 -16.06 6.81 31.09
CA LEU A 122 -15.85 7.88 30.11
C LEU A 122 -16.67 7.66 28.84
N TRP A 123 -16.72 6.42 28.34
CA TRP A 123 -17.54 6.08 27.19
C TRP A 123 -19.02 6.35 27.45
N ASN A 124 -19.54 5.92 28.60
CA ASN A 124 -20.92 6.14 28.98
C ASN A 124 -21.26 7.64 29.12
N ALA A 125 -20.37 8.42 29.74
CA ALA A 125 -20.55 9.87 29.87
C ALA A 125 -20.55 10.57 28.50
N MET A 126 -19.67 10.16 27.58
CA MET A 126 -19.62 10.71 26.23
C MET A 126 -20.89 10.39 25.43
N GLN A 127 -21.42 9.18 25.54
CA GLN A 127 -22.66 8.78 24.86
C GLN A 127 -23.87 9.58 25.38
N GLN A 128 -24.00 9.74 26.70
CA GLN A 128 -25.03 10.57 27.31
C GLN A 128 -24.93 12.03 26.88
N TYR A 129 -23.72 12.60 26.85
CA TYR A 129 -23.48 13.96 26.40
C TYR A 129 -23.87 14.16 24.93
N ARG A 130 -23.48 13.23 24.05
CA ARG A 130 -23.81 13.27 22.62
C ARG A 130 -25.32 13.16 22.37
N ASP A 131 -26.00 12.24 23.06
CA ASP A 131 -27.46 12.07 22.93
C ASP A 131 -28.21 13.32 23.42
N GLY A 132 -27.74 13.92 24.52
CA GLY A 132 -28.27 15.19 25.02
C GLY A 132 -28.08 16.35 24.03
N TYR A 133 -26.91 16.43 23.38
CA TYR A 133 -26.62 17.44 22.37
C TYR A 133 -27.53 17.31 21.14
N HIS A 134 -27.70 16.09 20.61
CA HIS A 134 -28.60 15.85 19.47
C HIS A 134 -30.06 16.21 19.79
N ARG A 135 -30.58 15.81 20.96
CA ARG A 135 -31.94 16.18 21.38
C ARG A 135 -32.11 17.70 21.55
N ALA A 136 -31.07 18.40 22.01
CA ALA A 136 -31.07 19.85 22.14
C ALA A 136 -31.03 20.57 20.78
N GLN A 137 -30.50 19.93 19.73
CA GLN A 137 -30.48 20.45 18.35
C GLN A 137 -31.73 20.08 17.52
N ASP A 138 -32.49 19.04 17.87
CA ASP A 138 -33.77 18.73 17.21
C ASP A 138 -34.91 19.69 17.62
N HIS A 139 -34.77 20.40 18.76
CA HIS A 139 -35.76 21.33 19.29
C HIS A 139 -35.72 22.81 18.82
N PRO A 140 -34.61 23.41 18.32
CA PRO A 140 -34.59 24.82 17.90
C PRO A 140 -35.03 25.02 16.44
N PHE A 141 -35.00 23.98 15.60
CA PHE A 141 -35.34 24.09 14.18
C PHE A 141 -36.84 24.00 13.86
N GLN A 142 -37.70 23.75 14.85
CA GLN A 142 -39.16 23.76 14.69
C GLN A 142 -39.82 25.13 14.96
N GLN A 143 -39.05 26.18 15.32
CA GLN A 143 -39.60 27.54 15.55
C GLN A 143 -38.84 28.66 14.84
N ALA A 144 -38.17 28.39 13.72
CA ALA A 144 -37.65 29.45 12.86
C ALA A 144 -38.60 29.67 11.66
N THR A 145 -39.46 30.67 11.78
CA THR A 145 -40.11 31.32 10.63
C THR A 145 -39.08 31.71 9.57
N PRO A 146 -39.42 31.70 8.27
CA PRO A 146 -38.47 32.07 7.22
C PRO A 146 -38.22 33.58 7.30
N ILE A 147 -37.08 33.97 7.86
CA ILE A 147 -36.63 35.37 7.86
C ILE A 147 -35.52 35.50 6.83
N THR A 148 -35.85 36.30 5.83
CA THR A 148 -35.02 36.90 4.81
C THR A 148 -33.87 37.72 5.39
N HIS A 149 -32.72 37.66 4.71
CA HIS A 149 -31.61 38.64 4.70
C HIS A 149 -30.87 38.95 6.02
N ASP A 150 -29.56 38.73 5.95
CA ASP A 150 -28.50 39.47 6.66
C ASP A 150 -28.12 39.03 8.09
N LEU A 151 -27.30 37.98 8.23
CA LEU A 151 -26.48 37.70 9.42
C LEU A 151 -25.18 36.93 9.06
N GLY A 152 -24.09 37.67 8.78
CA GLY A 152 -22.75 37.12 8.51
C GLY A 152 -21.99 36.55 9.72
N GLY A 153 -22.66 35.93 10.69
CA GLY A 153 -22.02 35.41 11.92
C GLY A 153 -22.52 34.05 12.44
N GLY A 154 -23.72 33.60 12.06
CA GLY A 154 -24.32 32.38 12.65
C GLY A 154 -23.77 31.05 12.13
N TYR A 155 -23.20 31.04 10.92
CA TYR A 155 -22.68 29.81 10.30
C TYR A 155 -21.32 29.38 10.90
N ASP A 156 -20.47 30.37 11.22
CA ASP A 156 -19.13 30.12 11.77
C ASP A 156 -19.19 29.59 13.20
N ASP A 157 -20.09 30.11 14.04
CA ASP A 157 -20.27 29.65 15.42
C ASP A 157 -20.77 28.20 15.49
N ALA A 158 -21.75 27.84 14.65
CA ALA A 158 -22.26 26.47 14.58
C ALA A 158 -21.19 25.47 14.11
N ALA A 159 -20.37 25.84 13.12
CA ALA A 159 -19.26 25.01 12.65
C ALA A 159 -18.19 24.82 13.75
N ILE A 160 -17.92 25.86 14.53
CA ILE A 160 -16.99 25.80 15.67
C ILE A 160 -17.49 24.84 16.75
N GLU A 161 -18.77 24.92 17.13
CA GLU A 161 -19.35 24.02 18.13
C GLU A 161 -19.33 22.55 17.67
N LEU A 162 -19.73 22.29 16.42
CA LEU A 162 -19.71 20.95 15.84
C LEU A 162 -18.30 20.37 15.79
N TRP A 163 -17.31 21.17 15.40
CA TRP A 163 -15.92 20.74 15.39
C TRP A 163 -15.40 20.47 16.81
N GLN A 164 -15.73 21.29 17.80
CA GLN A 164 -15.34 21.05 19.19
C GLN A 164 -15.96 19.76 19.75
N LEU A 165 -17.24 19.51 19.45
CA LEU A 165 -17.92 18.26 19.81
C LEU A 165 -17.25 17.06 19.12
N TRP A 166 -16.92 17.19 17.84
CA TRP A 166 -16.20 16.15 17.09
C TRP A 166 -14.83 15.88 17.71
N VAL A 167 -14.03 16.90 17.99
CA VAL A 167 -12.70 16.77 18.64
C VAL A 167 -12.83 16.02 19.96
N LEU A 168 -13.81 16.36 20.81
CA LEU A 168 -14.01 15.71 22.10
C LEU A 168 -14.43 14.24 21.92
N THR A 169 -15.41 13.98 21.05
CA THR A 169 -15.92 12.63 20.77
C THR A 169 -14.82 11.73 20.20
N GLU A 170 -14.07 12.25 19.24
CA GLU A 170 -13.02 11.53 18.55
C GLU A 170 -11.80 11.30 19.46
N SER A 171 -11.48 12.26 20.34
CA SER A 171 -10.48 12.06 21.38
C SER A 171 -10.87 10.93 22.33
N VAL A 172 -12.15 10.83 22.75
CA VAL A 172 -12.63 9.71 23.57
C VAL A 172 -12.49 8.38 22.84
N ARG A 173 -12.94 8.29 21.57
CA ARG A 173 -12.82 7.08 20.74
C ARG A 173 -11.38 6.62 20.57
N ARG A 174 -10.49 7.52 20.14
CA ARG A 174 -9.07 7.21 19.91
C ARG A 174 -8.36 6.82 21.20
N SER A 175 -8.73 7.43 22.33
CA SER A 175 -8.19 7.07 23.65
C SER A 175 -8.62 5.69 24.10
N LEU A 176 -9.91 5.35 23.94
CA LEU A 176 -10.42 4.00 24.21
C LEU A 176 -9.67 2.96 23.40
N ILE A 177 -9.59 3.17 22.09
CA ILE A 177 -8.94 2.25 21.15
C ILE A 177 -7.48 2.02 21.56
N ILE A 178 -6.70 3.08 21.76
CA ILE A 178 -5.26 2.90 21.99
C ILE A 178 -4.94 2.37 23.37
N ILE A 179 -5.69 2.78 24.40
CA ILE A 179 -5.44 2.33 25.77
C ILE A 179 -5.81 0.85 25.91
N GLU A 180 -6.97 0.43 25.37
CA GLU A 180 -7.34 -0.99 25.35
C GLU A 180 -6.37 -1.81 24.51
N THR A 181 -5.95 -1.31 23.34
CA THR A 181 -4.97 -2.01 22.48
C THR A 181 -3.67 -2.25 23.23
N ILE A 182 -3.13 -1.23 23.91
CA ILE A 182 -1.86 -1.37 24.65
C ILE A 182 -2.01 -2.29 25.86
N ALA A 183 -3.12 -2.19 26.60
CA ALA A 183 -3.40 -3.10 27.71
C ALA A 183 -3.51 -4.56 27.24
N ASN A 184 -4.19 -4.80 26.11
CA ASN A 184 -4.37 -6.13 25.54
C ASN A 184 -3.06 -6.68 24.96
N VAL A 185 -2.25 -5.85 24.29
CA VAL A 185 -0.92 -6.26 23.84
C VAL A 185 -0.05 -6.69 25.02
N TYR A 186 -0.07 -5.93 26.12
CA TYR A 186 0.64 -6.29 27.34
C TYR A 186 0.15 -7.62 27.93
N GLU A 187 -1.16 -7.80 28.07
CA GLU A 187 -1.75 -9.05 28.57
C GLU A 187 -1.43 -10.24 27.67
N CYS A 188 -1.47 -10.08 26.35
CA CYS A 188 -1.04 -11.10 25.39
C CYS A 188 0.44 -11.47 25.58
N MET A 189 1.32 -10.48 25.80
CA MET A 189 2.75 -10.74 26.05
C MET A 189 2.99 -11.52 27.35
N VAL A 190 2.18 -11.30 28.38
CA VAL A 190 2.36 -11.94 29.70
C VAL A 190 1.63 -13.27 29.82
N ARG A 191 0.44 -13.41 29.22
CA ARG A 191 -0.48 -14.54 29.40
C ARG A 191 -0.71 -15.36 28.13
N GLY A 192 -0.26 -14.89 26.98
CA GLY A 192 -0.50 -15.49 25.67
C GLY A 192 -1.85 -15.11 25.04
N TRP A 193 -2.73 -14.41 25.77
CA TRP A 193 -4.04 -13.95 25.28
C TRP A 193 -4.57 -12.76 26.10
N ALA A 194 -5.57 -12.06 25.57
CA ALA A 194 -6.28 -10.97 26.25
C ALA A 194 -7.78 -10.99 25.86
N GLU A 195 -8.65 -10.47 26.73
CA GLU A 195 -10.07 -10.32 26.43
C GLU A 195 -10.31 -9.15 25.46
N CYS A 196 -11.04 -9.41 24.38
CA CYS A 196 -11.44 -8.37 23.43
C CYS A 196 -12.73 -7.68 23.90
N THR A 197 -12.63 -6.40 24.24
CA THR A 197 -13.75 -5.56 24.71
C THR A 197 -14.65 -5.02 23.58
N GLY A 198 -14.35 -5.39 22.32
CA GLY A 198 -15.14 -5.05 21.14
C GLY A 198 -14.53 -3.95 20.27
N ALA A 199 -15.24 -3.61 19.19
CA ALA A 199 -14.79 -2.60 18.22
C ALA A 199 -15.38 -1.22 18.52
N VAL A 200 -14.56 -0.18 18.35
CA VAL A 200 -14.99 1.22 18.39
C VAL A 200 -14.85 1.82 17.00
N MET A 201 -15.89 2.52 16.55
CA MET A 201 -15.84 3.26 15.29
C MET A 201 -15.14 4.61 15.49
N PHE A 202 -14.26 5.00 14.57
CA PHE A 202 -13.51 6.25 14.62
C PHE A 202 -13.30 6.80 13.19
N THR A 203 -13.03 8.10 13.07
CA THR A 203 -12.69 8.72 11.78
C THR A 203 -11.23 8.43 11.42
N ALA A 204 -11.01 7.86 10.25
CA ALA A 204 -9.70 7.40 9.78
C ALA A 204 -9.17 8.21 8.59
N ARG A 205 -9.91 9.21 8.10
CA ARG A 205 -9.49 10.03 6.95
C ARG A 205 -8.29 10.90 7.33
N SER A 206 -7.22 10.77 6.54
CA SER A 206 -6.01 11.60 6.65
C SER A 206 -6.34 13.09 6.58
N GLY A 207 -5.75 13.88 7.50
CA GLY A 207 -5.87 15.33 7.55
C GLY A 207 -7.05 15.88 8.37
N LEU A 208 -8.06 15.07 8.72
CA LEU A 208 -9.17 15.53 9.55
C LEU A 208 -8.74 15.77 11.00
N TRP A 209 -7.92 14.88 11.56
CA TRP A 209 -7.42 14.98 12.93
C TRP A 209 -6.44 16.14 13.12
N GLU A 210 -5.74 16.53 12.06
CA GLU A 210 -4.75 17.60 12.06
C GLU A 210 -5.33 18.96 11.65
N ALA A 211 -6.64 19.04 11.40
CA ALA A 211 -7.30 20.26 10.98
C ALA A 211 -7.11 21.38 12.03
N LYS A 212 -6.59 22.54 11.60
CA LYS A 212 -6.20 23.64 12.50
C LYS A 212 -7.36 24.55 12.93
N SER A 213 -8.49 24.47 12.23
CA SER A 213 -9.70 25.28 12.45
C SER A 213 -10.97 24.51 12.05
N ALA A 214 -12.11 24.95 12.59
CA ALA A 214 -13.43 24.42 12.25
C ALA A 214 -13.74 24.54 10.76
N VAL A 215 -13.38 25.67 10.14
CA VAL A 215 -13.56 25.91 8.70
C VAL A 215 -12.78 24.88 7.88
N LYS A 216 -11.50 24.63 8.22
CA LYS A 216 -10.70 23.65 7.47
C LYS A 216 -11.23 22.23 7.66
N TRP A 217 -11.66 21.89 8.87
CA TRP A 217 -12.27 20.59 9.16
C TRP A 217 -13.57 20.38 8.38
N LEU A 218 -14.44 21.40 8.31
CA LEU A 218 -15.68 21.35 7.57
C LEU A 218 -15.44 21.22 6.06
N GLU A 219 -14.50 22.00 5.52
CA GLU A 219 -14.05 21.89 4.13
C GLU A 219 -13.62 20.45 3.80
N LEU A 220 -12.69 19.88 4.57
CA LEU A 220 -12.20 18.52 4.35
C LEU A 220 -13.30 17.46 4.47
N SER A 221 -14.20 17.62 5.44
CA SER A 221 -15.32 16.71 5.69
C SER A 221 -16.41 16.77 4.61
N SER A 222 -16.53 17.91 3.92
CA SER A 222 -17.50 18.12 2.83
C SER A 222 -17.01 17.56 1.49
N VAL A 223 -15.70 17.56 1.25
CA VAL A 223 -15.09 17.10 -0.01
C VAL A 223 -14.91 15.59 -0.03
N GLN A 224 -14.56 14.99 1.11
CA GLN A 224 -14.29 13.56 1.21
C GLN A 224 -14.97 12.95 2.42
N SER A 225 -15.44 11.71 2.28
CA SER A 225 -15.99 10.94 3.40
C SER A 225 -14.98 10.88 4.56
N PRO A 226 -15.39 11.17 5.81
CA PRO A 226 -14.54 11.07 7.00
C PRO A 226 -13.98 9.69 7.32
N LEU A 227 -14.38 8.65 6.57
CA LEU A 227 -13.99 7.26 6.77
C LEU A 227 -14.25 6.79 8.20
N LEU A 228 -15.53 6.71 8.58
CA LEU A 228 -15.90 6.11 9.86
C LEU A 228 -15.60 4.61 9.82
N ALA A 229 -14.50 4.22 10.45
CA ALA A 229 -13.89 2.90 10.35
C ALA A 229 -13.88 2.15 11.69
N SER A 230 -13.90 0.83 11.61
CA SER A 230 -13.82 -0.05 12.78
C SER A 230 -12.37 -0.24 13.21
N SER A 231 -12.11 -0.22 14.52
CA SER A 231 -10.78 -0.51 15.08
C SER A 231 -10.30 -1.95 14.86
N LEU A 232 -11.22 -2.92 14.67
CA LEU A 232 -10.89 -4.35 14.60
C LEU A 232 -11.10 -5.00 13.22
N CYS A 233 -11.73 -4.30 12.27
CA CYS A 233 -12.08 -4.87 10.96
C CYS A 233 -11.55 -4.00 9.80
N PRO A 234 -10.22 -3.94 9.59
CA PRO A 234 -9.64 -3.03 8.61
C PRO A 234 -9.72 -3.53 7.16
N ASP A 235 -10.07 -4.80 6.92
CA ASP A 235 -10.02 -5.44 5.60
C ASP A 235 -10.78 -4.68 4.52
N ARG A 236 -11.97 -4.16 4.86
CA ARG A 236 -12.78 -3.36 3.95
C ARG A 236 -12.09 -2.04 3.58
N PHE A 237 -11.36 -1.42 4.50
CA PHE A 237 -10.68 -0.16 4.25
C PHE A 237 -9.36 -0.36 3.51
N ILE A 238 -8.58 -1.35 3.90
CA ILE A 238 -7.33 -1.75 3.23
C ILE A 238 -7.55 -2.11 1.76
N SER A 239 -8.70 -2.70 1.43
CA SER A 239 -9.03 -3.05 0.04
C SER A 239 -9.60 -1.89 -0.78
N GLN A 240 -10.17 -0.86 -0.15
CA GLN A 240 -10.89 0.22 -0.83
C GLN A 240 -10.11 1.52 -0.96
N TYR A 241 -9.15 1.79 -0.06
CA TYR A 241 -8.46 3.08 0.01
C TYR A 241 -6.94 2.93 -0.06
N ALA A 242 -6.27 3.98 -0.56
CA ALA A 242 -4.82 4.08 -0.49
C ALA A 242 -4.35 4.38 0.95
N ALA A 243 -3.13 3.98 1.31
CA ALA A 243 -2.61 4.21 2.66
C ALA A 243 -2.43 5.70 2.98
N GLU A 244 -2.18 6.57 2.01
CA GLU A 244 -2.07 8.02 2.21
C GLU A 244 -3.40 8.68 2.55
N GLU A 245 -4.50 8.08 2.12
CA GLU A 245 -5.86 8.54 2.42
C GLU A 245 -6.27 8.26 3.86
N VAL A 246 -5.53 7.38 4.54
CA VAL A 246 -5.80 6.94 5.90
C VAL A 246 -4.79 7.56 6.85
N ASP A 247 -5.26 8.04 7.99
CA ASP A 247 -4.40 8.65 9.00
C ASP A 247 -3.47 7.63 9.70
N ASP A 248 -2.43 8.15 10.36
CA ASP A 248 -1.43 7.31 10.99
C ASP A 248 -1.94 6.60 12.26
N PHE A 249 -2.97 7.12 12.91
CA PHE A 249 -3.59 6.46 14.06
C PHE A 249 -4.23 5.13 13.65
N ALA A 250 -5.02 5.16 12.58
CA ALA A 250 -5.66 3.98 12.01
C ALA A 250 -4.62 2.93 11.60
N LYS A 251 -3.52 3.35 10.97
CA LYS A 251 -2.44 2.43 10.56
C LYS A 251 -1.82 1.71 11.75
N VAL A 252 -1.52 2.43 12.84
CA VAL A 252 -0.95 1.84 14.05
C VAL A 252 -1.91 0.85 14.70
N VAL A 253 -3.18 1.24 14.87
CA VAL A 253 -4.22 0.39 15.47
C VAL A 253 -4.44 -0.88 14.65
N TRP A 254 -4.56 -0.75 13.34
CA TRP A 254 -4.77 -1.89 12.46
C TRP A 254 -3.53 -2.79 12.36
N GLY A 255 -2.32 -2.24 12.52
CA GLY A 255 -1.10 -3.04 12.65
C GLY A 255 -1.15 -4.03 13.81
N CYS A 256 -1.78 -3.66 14.94
CA CYS A 256 -2.02 -4.58 16.05
C CYS A 256 -3.09 -5.64 15.73
N ALA A 257 -4.07 -5.31 14.89
CA ALA A 257 -5.19 -6.20 14.57
C ALA A 257 -4.85 -7.24 13.49
N VAL A 258 -4.12 -6.82 12.44
CA VAL A 258 -3.86 -7.66 11.26
C VAL A 258 -2.39 -7.90 10.96
N GLY A 259 -1.49 -7.42 11.81
CA GLY A 259 -0.05 -7.60 11.70
C GLY A 259 0.64 -6.50 10.89
N THR A 260 1.89 -6.21 11.26
CA THR A 260 2.73 -5.20 10.60
C THR A 260 2.99 -5.53 9.14
N ASP A 261 3.11 -6.80 8.79
CA ASP A 261 3.44 -7.23 7.42
C ASP A 261 2.29 -6.95 6.45
N LYS A 262 1.04 -7.21 6.87
CA LYS A 262 -0.14 -6.89 6.08
C LYS A 262 -0.31 -5.39 5.91
N MET A 263 -0.04 -4.63 6.97
CA MET A 263 -0.06 -3.16 6.91
C MET A 263 1.04 -2.63 6.00
N GLN A 264 2.25 -3.15 6.07
CA GLN A 264 3.36 -2.76 5.21
C GLN A 264 3.08 -3.14 3.76
N CYS A 265 2.53 -4.32 3.49
CA CYS A 265 2.10 -4.71 2.14
C CYS A 265 1.03 -3.77 1.57
N TRP A 266 0.04 -3.38 2.38
CA TRP A 266 -0.95 -2.39 1.97
C TRP A 266 -0.30 -1.03 1.71
N ILE A 267 0.56 -0.57 2.63
CA ILE A 267 1.33 0.67 2.46
C ILE A 267 2.15 0.58 1.19
N ASP A 268 3.00 -0.41 0.97
CA ASP A 268 3.84 -0.51 -0.24
C ASP A 268 3.04 -0.64 -1.54
N ARG A 269 1.89 -1.33 -1.49
CA ARG A 269 1.00 -1.48 -2.65
C ARG A 269 0.30 -0.18 -3.03
N THR A 270 -0.02 0.64 -2.03
CA THR A 270 -0.77 1.89 -2.22
C THR A 270 0.08 3.14 -2.14
N ALA A 271 1.29 3.00 -1.58
CA ALA A 271 2.36 3.97 -1.51
C ALA A 271 2.52 4.47 -2.92
N GLY A 272 2.07 5.70 -3.14
CA GLY A 272 2.19 6.42 -4.38
C GLY A 272 3.59 6.14 -4.92
N PRO A 273 3.75 5.45 -6.05
CA PRO A 273 5.07 4.88 -6.32
C PRO A 273 5.90 5.98 -6.94
N THR A 274 7.05 6.32 -6.35
CA THR A 274 8.07 7.27 -6.86
C THR A 274 7.46 8.63 -7.26
N ARG A 275 7.75 9.74 -6.57
CA ARG A 275 7.12 11.05 -6.89
C ARG A 275 7.24 11.30 -8.41
N VAL A 276 6.27 11.97 -9.06
CA VAL A 276 6.27 12.14 -10.53
C VAL A 276 7.63 12.61 -11.04
N GLU A 277 8.33 13.41 -10.24
CA GLU A 277 9.70 13.89 -10.44
C GLU A 277 10.75 12.76 -10.52
N GLU A 278 10.64 11.72 -9.69
CA GLU A 278 11.54 10.56 -9.71
C GLU A 278 11.26 9.65 -10.91
N VAL A 279 9.99 9.47 -11.31
CA VAL A 279 9.64 8.78 -12.56
C VAL A 279 10.17 9.56 -13.76
N GLN A 280 10.02 10.89 -13.76
CA GLN A 280 10.58 11.77 -14.79
C GLN A 280 12.09 11.62 -14.90
N ALA A 281 12.82 11.62 -13.77
CA ALA A 281 14.26 11.41 -13.78
C ALA A 281 14.67 10.07 -14.43
N LEU A 282 13.96 8.98 -14.11
CA LEU A 282 14.20 7.67 -14.73
C LEU A 282 13.94 7.72 -16.26
N LEU A 283 12.82 8.31 -16.66
CA LEU A 283 12.48 8.50 -18.07
C LEU A 283 13.51 9.37 -18.80
N ASP A 284 14.02 10.43 -18.16
CA ASP A 284 15.01 11.32 -18.74
C ASP A 284 16.32 10.61 -19.04
N LEU A 285 16.83 9.82 -18.08
CA LEU A 285 18.02 9.01 -18.32
C LEU A 285 17.78 7.98 -19.42
N PHE A 286 16.64 7.27 -19.39
CA PHE A 286 16.31 6.26 -20.40
C PHE A 286 16.23 6.88 -21.81
N TYR A 287 15.63 8.06 -21.92
CA TYR A 287 15.56 8.83 -23.15
C TYR A 287 16.93 9.32 -23.61
N SER A 288 17.76 9.85 -22.70
CA SER A 288 19.08 10.36 -23.05
C SER A 288 20.03 9.27 -23.53
N ARG A 289 19.81 8.01 -23.09
CA ARG A 289 20.53 6.83 -23.55
C ARG A 289 20.00 6.24 -24.87
N GLY A 290 19.02 6.88 -25.50
CA GLY A 290 18.54 6.50 -26.84
C GLY A 290 17.33 5.56 -26.85
N TYR A 291 16.83 5.13 -25.69
CA TYR A 291 15.67 4.24 -25.61
C TYR A 291 14.35 5.00 -25.70
N ARG A 292 13.33 4.39 -26.33
CA ARG A 292 12.09 5.07 -26.72
C ARG A 292 10.80 4.32 -26.43
N ALA A 293 10.85 3.09 -25.92
CA ALA A 293 9.65 2.27 -25.68
C ALA A 293 9.36 2.10 -24.19
N ILE A 294 8.10 2.31 -23.78
CA ILE A 294 7.64 2.12 -22.40
C ILE A 294 6.51 1.10 -22.39
N ASP A 295 6.66 0.07 -21.57
CA ASP A 295 5.64 -0.93 -21.30
C ASP A 295 4.95 -0.64 -19.94
N THR A 296 3.63 -0.69 -19.93
CA THR A 296 2.80 -0.56 -18.72
C THR A 296 1.56 -1.46 -18.84
N ALA A 297 0.64 -1.43 -17.88
CA ALA A 297 -0.62 -2.16 -17.91
C ALA A 297 -1.65 -1.54 -16.97
N ARG A 298 -2.96 -1.79 -17.22
CA ARG A 298 -4.02 -1.49 -16.24
C ARG A 298 -3.81 -2.19 -14.90
N ASN A 299 -3.32 -3.43 -14.92
CA ASN A 299 -3.06 -4.22 -13.72
C ASN A 299 -1.90 -3.64 -12.88
N TYR A 300 -1.07 -2.76 -13.44
CA TYR A 300 0.00 -2.08 -12.70
C TYR A 300 -0.58 -0.84 -12.02
N VAL A 301 -1.03 -1.03 -10.78
CA VAL A 301 -1.74 -0.01 -9.98
C VAL A 301 -1.00 1.34 -10.01
N GLY A 302 -1.71 2.39 -10.45
CA GLY A 302 -1.19 3.76 -10.53
C GLY A 302 -0.10 3.99 -11.58
N SER A 303 0.33 2.99 -12.37
CA SER A 303 1.42 3.12 -13.34
C SER A 303 1.06 4.06 -14.49
N GLU A 304 -0.03 3.79 -15.19
CA GLU A 304 -0.47 4.60 -16.34
C GLU A 304 -0.75 6.06 -15.98
N GLU A 305 -1.37 6.31 -14.82
CA GLU A 305 -1.68 7.69 -14.39
C GLU A 305 -0.40 8.48 -14.11
N ARG A 306 0.59 7.84 -13.46
CA ARG A 306 1.89 8.48 -13.21
C ARG A 306 2.65 8.73 -14.49
N LEU A 307 2.69 7.76 -15.40
CA LEU A 307 3.34 7.92 -16.70
C LEU A 307 2.66 9.01 -17.54
N GLY A 308 1.32 9.10 -17.49
CA GLY A 308 0.58 10.18 -18.13
C GLY A 308 0.88 11.55 -17.52
N LYS A 309 0.95 11.66 -16.18
CA LYS A 309 1.38 12.88 -15.48
C LYS A 309 2.83 13.27 -15.81
N ALA A 310 3.70 12.29 -15.99
CA ALA A 310 5.10 12.49 -16.40
C ALA A 310 5.26 12.83 -17.89
N GLY A 311 4.16 12.85 -18.67
CA GLY A 311 4.18 13.22 -20.09
C GLY A 311 4.75 12.14 -21.01
N VAL A 312 4.70 10.86 -20.62
CA VAL A 312 5.36 9.75 -21.35
C VAL A 312 4.98 9.71 -22.84
N ALA A 313 3.70 9.94 -23.16
CA ALA A 313 3.18 9.80 -24.53
C ALA A 313 3.72 10.87 -25.49
N SER A 314 4.28 11.96 -24.97
CA SER A 314 4.90 13.01 -25.80
C SER A 314 6.31 12.65 -26.29
N ARG A 315 6.95 11.64 -25.67
CA ARG A 315 8.38 11.32 -25.87
C ARG A 315 8.63 9.86 -26.21
N PHE A 316 7.74 8.97 -25.80
CA PHE A 316 7.93 7.54 -25.91
C PHE A 316 6.80 6.86 -26.66
N THR A 317 7.16 5.77 -27.32
CA THR A 317 6.23 4.76 -27.80
C THR A 317 5.68 4.00 -26.59
N VAL A 318 4.36 4.03 -26.40
CA VAL A 318 3.71 3.43 -25.22
C VAL A 318 3.00 2.14 -25.59
N HIS A 319 3.28 1.08 -24.84
CA HIS A 319 2.59 -0.19 -24.93
C HIS A 319 1.83 -0.41 -23.61
N THR A 320 0.53 -0.74 -23.69
CA THR A 320 -0.29 -1.02 -22.50
C THR A 320 -1.19 -2.22 -22.71
N LYS A 321 -1.86 -2.65 -21.64
CA LYS A 321 -2.62 -3.91 -21.58
C LYS A 321 -3.94 -3.66 -20.87
N VAL A 322 -4.98 -4.34 -21.33
CA VAL A 322 -6.30 -4.28 -20.70
C VAL A 322 -6.26 -4.82 -19.27
N LEU A 323 -7.24 -4.42 -18.47
CA LEU A 323 -7.44 -4.95 -17.12
C LEU A 323 -7.98 -6.38 -17.21
N ASP A 324 -7.36 -7.31 -16.50
CA ASP A 324 -7.76 -8.71 -16.50
C ASP A 324 -7.38 -9.45 -15.20
N GLY A 325 -7.47 -10.79 -15.22
CA GLY A 325 -7.21 -11.66 -14.09
C GLY A 325 -8.45 -12.09 -13.31
N THR A 326 -9.65 -11.73 -13.79
CA THR A 326 -10.93 -12.25 -13.26
C THR A 326 -11.80 -12.85 -14.38
N PRO A 327 -12.65 -13.85 -14.07
CA PRO A 327 -13.67 -14.35 -14.98
C PRO A 327 -14.42 -13.26 -15.75
N GLY A 328 -14.47 -13.37 -17.08
CA GLY A 328 -15.20 -12.44 -17.95
C GLY A 328 -14.51 -11.10 -18.14
N SER A 329 -13.23 -10.94 -17.76
CA SER A 329 -12.49 -9.69 -17.96
C SER A 329 -12.37 -9.29 -19.43
N HIS A 330 -12.43 -10.25 -20.35
CA HIS A 330 -12.35 -10.00 -21.79
C HIS A 330 -13.71 -9.84 -22.47
N GLU A 331 -14.81 -9.74 -21.71
CA GLU A 331 -16.10 -9.33 -22.26
C GLU A 331 -15.96 -7.98 -23.01
N PRO A 332 -16.60 -7.80 -24.17
CA PRO A 332 -16.39 -6.63 -25.02
C PRO A 332 -16.53 -5.27 -24.30
N ALA A 333 -17.53 -5.15 -23.42
CA ALA A 333 -17.77 -3.94 -22.64
C ALA A 333 -16.63 -3.63 -21.64
N LYS A 334 -16.02 -4.65 -21.04
CA LYS A 334 -14.91 -4.48 -20.10
C LYS A 334 -13.61 -4.16 -20.81
N ILE A 335 -13.36 -4.76 -21.98
CA ILE A 335 -12.24 -4.37 -22.85
C ILE A 335 -12.37 -2.90 -23.25
N GLU A 336 -13.54 -2.48 -23.74
CA GLU A 336 -13.78 -1.08 -24.13
C GLU A 336 -13.58 -0.11 -22.95
N GLN A 337 -14.17 -0.41 -21.80
CA GLN A 337 -14.00 0.38 -20.58
C GLN A 337 -12.52 0.47 -20.17
N SER A 338 -11.80 -0.66 -20.23
CA SER A 338 -10.40 -0.74 -19.87
C SER A 338 -9.53 0.13 -20.77
N ILE A 339 -9.68 0.01 -22.09
CA ILE A 339 -8.93 0.79 -23.08
C ILE A 339 -9.17 2.28 -22.88
N ASN A 340 -10.44 2.70 -22.77
CA ASN A 340 -10.78 4.12 -22.57
C ASN A 340 -10.13 4.68 -21.30
N LYS A 341 -10.10 3.89 -20.23
CA LYS A 341 -9.48 4.30 -18.95
C LYS A 341 -7.95 4.35 -19.05
N SER A 342 -7.31 3.42 -19.78
CA SER A 342 -5.88 3.48 -20.08
C SER A 342 -5.51 4.77 -20.80
N LEU A 343 -6.22 5.09 -21.88
CA LEU A 343 -5.98 6.30 -22.67
C LEU A 343 -6.14 7.58 -21.86
N ALA A 344 -7.20 7.65 -21.03
CA ALA A 344 -7.43 8.78 -20.13
C ALA A 344 -6.29 8.93 -19.10
N HIS A 345 -5.86 7.83 -18.46
CA HIS A 345 -4.79 7.86 -17.47
C HIS A 345 -3.43 8.22 -18.08
N LEU A 346 -3.13 7.68 -19.27
CA LEU A 346 -1.92 7.98 -20.03
C LEU A 346 -1.94 9.36 -20.70
N ARG A 347 -3.10 10.04 -20.71
CA ARG A 347 -3.32 11.35 -21.33
C ARG A 347 -2.94 11.36 -22.82
N THR A 348 -3.34 10.31 -23.53
CA THR A 348 -3.09 10.15 -24.98
C THR A 348 -4.34 9.60 -25.66
N PRO A 349 -4.65 10.04 -26.90
CA PRO A 349 -5.75 9.45 -27.66
C PRO A 349 -5.43 8.05 -28.20
N THR A 350 -4.15 7.65 -28.23
CA THR A 350 -3.72 6.39 -28.82
C THR A 350 -2.47 5.81 -28.16
N THR A 351 -2.27 4.49 -28.22
CA THR A 351 -1.03 3.79 -27.85
C THR A 351 -0.43 3.05 -29.04
N GLU A 352 0.84 2.64 -28.94
CA GLU A 352 1.46 1.83 -29.97
C GLU A 352 0.89 0.42 -29.98
N THR A 353 0.81 -0.22 -28.82
CA THR A 353 0.26 -1.57 -28.69
C THR A 353 -0.74 -1.61 -27.55
N MET A 354 -1.84 -2.33 -27.80
CA MET A 354 -2.79 -2.74 -26.77
C MET A 354 -2.79 -4.26 -26.68
N PHE A 355 -2.46 -4.79 -25.51
CA PHE A 355 -2.43 -6.23 -25.25
C PHE A 355 -3.68 -6.73 -24.54
N LEU A 356 -4.08 -7.96 -24.85
CA LEU A 356 -4.73 -8.85 -23.88
C LEU A 356 -3.62 -9.44 -22.98
N HIS A 357 -3.66 -9.21 -21.67
CA HIS A 357 -2.51 -9.42 -20.76
C HIS A 357 -2.42 -10.87 -20.26
N VAL A 358 -3.54 -11.46 -19.85
CA VAL A 358 -3.64 -12.84 -19.37
C VAL A 358 -4.88 -13.51 -19.99
N PRO A 359 -4.81 -14.78 -20.44
CA PRO A 359 -5.96 -15.44 -21.03
C PRO A 359 -7.19 -15.47 -20.13
N ASP A 360 -8.30 -14.91 -20.59
CA ASP A 360 -9.65 -15.17 -20.07
C ASP A 360 -10.32 -16.23 -20.95
N ARG A 361 -10.28 -17.48 -20.47
CA ARG A 361 -10.85 -18.64 -21.18
C ARG A 361 -12.37 -18.78 -20.99
N GLN A 362 -13.01 -17.89 -20.21
CA GLN A 362 -14.47 -17.88 -20.06
C GLN A 362 -15.16 -17.03 -21.12
N THR A 363 -14.50 -15.97 -21.57
CA THR A 363 -14.99 -15.17 -22.70
C THR A 363 -14.57 -15.83 -24.02
N PRO A 364 -15.48 -16.04 -24.99
CA PRO A 364 -15.10 -16.50 -26.32
C PRO A 364 -14.03 -15.61 -26.94
N PHE A 365 -12.97 -16.19 -27.50
CA PHE A 365 -11.89 -15.41 -28.13
C PHE A 365 -12.38 -14.57 -29.32
N GLU A 366 -13.47 -14.99 -29.98
CA GLU A 366 -14.12 -14.20 -31.03
C GLU A 366 -14.66 -12.86 -30.51
N ASP A 367 -15.29 -12.87 -29.34
CA ASP A 367 -15.83 -11.66 -28.71
C ASP A 367 -14.70 -10.71 -28.30
N ALA A 368 -13.63 -11.25 -27.71
CA ALA A 368 -12.44 -10.48 -27.37
C ALA A 368 -11.75 -9.88 -28.61
N ALA A 369 -11.61 -10.67 -29.68
CA ALA A 369 -11.05 -10.21 -30.95
C ALA A 369 -11.89 -9.11 -31.59
N ALA A 370 -13.22 -9.24 -31.56
CA ALA A 370 -14.15 -8.23 -32.06
C ALA A 370 -14.02 -6.91 -31.30
N ALA A 371 -13.92 -6.97 -29.95
CA ALA A 371 -13.74 -5.79 -29.11
C ALA A 371 -12.40 -5.08 -29.38
N MET A 372 -11.32 -5.84 -29.52
CA MET A 372 -10.01 -5.32 -29.90
C MET A 372 -10.05 -4.69 -31.30
N ASN A 373 -10.71 -5.34 -32.26
CA ASN A 373 -10.85 -4.81 -33.61
C ASN A 373 -11.65 -3.49 -33.65
N LYS A 374 -12.74 -3.39 -32.88
CA LYS A 374 -13.51 -2.15 -32.75
C LYS A 374 -12.60 -1.00 -32.29
N ALA A 375 -11.84 -1.21 -31.21
CA ALA A 375 -10.93 -0.19 -30.69
C ALA A 375 -9.77 0.14 -31.65
N PHE A 376 -9.30 -0.84 -32.43
CA PHE A 376 -8.31 -0.61 -33.50
C PHE A 376 -8.87 0.28 -34.61
N VAL A 377 -10.07 0.00 -35.11
CA VAL A 377 -10.75 0.82 -36.13
C VAL A 377 -11.01 2.24 -35.63
N GLU A 378 -11.29 2.40 -34.34
CA GLU A 378 -11.41 3.70 -33.66
C GLU A 378 -10.06 4.44 -33.48
N GLY A 379 -8.93 3.83 -33.87
CA GLY A 379 -7.59 4.44 -33.79
C GLY A 379 -7.00 4.48 -32.37
N LYS A 380 -7.57 3.75 -31.41
CA LYS A 380 -7.16 3.76 -30.00
C LYS A 380 -5.80 3.11 -29.76
N PHE A 381 -5.35 2.26 -30.69
CA PHE A 381 -4.01 1.72 -30.70
C PHE A 381 -3.59 1.32 -32.12
N LYS A 382 -2.29 1.15 -32.37
CA LYS A 382 -1.75 0.81 -33.70
C LYS A 382 -1.46 -0.67 -33.93
N ARG A 383 -1.18 -1.42 -32.87
CA ARG A 383 -0.86 -2.86 -32.92
C ARG A 383 -1.67 -3.63 -31.88
N PHE A 384 -2.30 -4.72 -32.32
CA PHE A 384 -2.90 -5.68 -31.40
C PHE A 384 -1.81 -6.63 -30.87
N GLY A 385 -1.74 -6.80 -29.55
CA GLY A 385 -0.83 -7.74 -28.91
C GLY A 385 -1.53 -8.80 -28.04
N LEU A 386 -0.87 -9.95 -27.88
CA LEU A 386 -1.25 -11.01 -26.94
C LEU A 386 -0.14 -11.21 -25.91
N SER A 387 -0.49 -11.61 -24.68
CA SER A 387 0.49 -11.97 -23.66
C SER A 387 0.07 -13.21 -22.89
N ASN A 388 1.02 -14.10 -22.65
CA ASN A 388 0.84 -15.34 -21.87
C ASN A 388 -0.17 -16.36 -22.43
N TYR A 389 -0.56 -16.24 -23.71
CA TYR A 389 -1.40 -17.22 -24.41
C TYR A 389 -0.56 -18.41 -24.92
N THR A 390 -1.16 -19.60 -25.02
CA THR A 390 -0.49 -20.76 -25.63
C THR A 390 -0.35 -20.58 -27.15
N ALA A 391 0.51 -21.38 -27.80
CA ALA A 391 0.65 -21.37 -29.26
C ALA A 391 -0.68 -21.70 -29.97
N GLU A 392 -1.45 -22.66 -29.42
CA GLU A 392 -2.78 -23.01 -29.93
C GLU A 392 -3.75 -21.83 -29.83
N GLU A 393 -3.76 -21.12 -28.69
CA GLU A 393 -4.64 -19.98 -28.51
C GLU A 393 -4.24 -18.80 -29.43
N VAL A 394 -2.94 -18.57 -29.65
CA VAL A 394 -2.46 -17.60 -30.63
C VAL A 394 -2.93 -17.96 -32.05
N GLN A 395 -2.85 -19.23 -32.44
CA GLN A 395 -3.38 -19.70 -33.73
C GLN A 395 -4.89 -19.46 -33.85
N LYS A 396 -5.66 -19.76 -32.79
CA LYS A 396 -7.11 -19.48 -32.76
C LYS A 396 -7.42 -18.00 -32.99
N PHE A 397 -6.70 -17.08 -32.35
CA PHE A 397 -6.86 -15.65 -32.60
C PHE A 397 -6.54 -15.27 -34.05
N LEU A 398 -5.48 -15.85 -34.64
CA LEU A 398 -5.11 -15.60 -36.02
C LEU A 398 -6.19 -16.08 -37.00
N ASP A 399 -6.77 -17.25 -36.76
CA ASP A 399 -7.82 -17.84 -37.59
C ASP A 399 -9.10 -17.00 -37.52
N ILE A 400 -9.55 -16.65 -36.31
CA ILE A 400 -10.70 -15.75 -36.09
C ILE A 400 -10.49 -14.42 -36.82
N CYS A 401 -9.32 -13.79 -36.64
CA CYS A 401 -9.07 -12.49 -37.25
C CYS A 401 -8.98 -12.58 -38.78
N GLN A 402 -8.46 -13.68 -39.32
CA GLN A 402 -8.43 -13.93 -40.76
C GLN A 402 -9.84 -14.13 -41.33
N GLU A 403 -10.68 -14.93 -40.65
CA GLU A 403 -12.05 -15.22 -41.09
C GLU A 403 -12.93 -13.97 -41.07
N LYS A 404 -12.85 -13.18 -40.00
CA LYS A 404 -13.70 -12.00 -39.77
C LYS A 404 -13.15 -10.71 -40.39
N GLY A 405 -11.93 -10.74 -40.93
CA GLY A 405 -11.24 -9.55 -41.44
C GLY A 405 -10.85 -8.56 -40.34
N TYR A 406 -10.60 -9.04 -39.12
CA TYR A 406 -10.15 -8.23 -38.00
C TYR A 406 -8.65 -7.97 -38.03
N VAL A 407 -8.20 -6.95 -37.29
CA VAL A 407 -6.79 -6.74 -37.02
C VAL A 407 -6.17 -7.99 -36.38
N LYS A 408 -5.06 -8.47 -36.95
CA LYS A 408 -4.34 -9.62 -36.41
C LYS A 408 -3.37 -9.21 -35.30
N PRO A 409 -3.10 -10.08 -34.32
CA PRO A 409 -1.99 -9.90 -33.40
C PRO A 409 -0.67 -9.72 -34.16
N SER A 410 0.12 -8.73 -33.76
CA SER A 410 1.45 -8.42 -34.34
C SER A 410 2.55 -8.29 -33.29
N VAL A 411 2.21 -8.42 -32.01
CA VAL A 411 3.15 -8.53 -30.89
C VAL A 411 2.69 -9.65 -29.97
N TYR A 412 3.63 -10.48 -29.52
CA TYR A 412 3.45 -11.40 -28.41
C TYR A 412 4.38 -10.99 -27.27
N GLN A 413 3.86 -10.85 -26.05
CA GLN A 413 4.68 -10.59 -24.87
C GLN A 413 4.67 -11.81 -23.93
N GLY A 414 5.85 -12.38 -23.64
CA GLY A 414 5.97 -13.61 -22.86
C GLY A 414 7.19 -13.65 -21.94
N ASN A 415 7.16 -14.55 -20.95
CA ASN A 415 8.29 -14.77 -20.05
C ASN A 415 9.39 -15.48 -20.82
N TYR A 416 10.55 -14.83 -20.96
CA TYR A 416 11.66 -15.43 -21.69
C TYR A 416 13.00 -14.97 -21.13
N ASN A 417 13.85 -15.93 -20.80
CA ASN A 417 15.20 -15.76 -20.23
C ASN A 417 15.96 -17.10 -20.31
N ALA A 418 17.18 -17.15 -19.75
CA ALA A 418 18.02 -18.35 -19.78
C ALA A 418 17.38 -19.62 -19.17
N ILE A 419 16.37 -19.47 -18.31
CA ILE A 419 15.64 -20.57 -17.67
C ILE A 419 14.29 -20.82 -18.35
N MET A 420 13.60 -19.75 -18.78
CA MET A 420 12.25 -19.82 -19.35
C MET A 420 12.31 -19.88 -20.88
N ARG A 421 12.52 -21.08 -21.45
CA ARG A 421 12.67 -21.27 -22.91
C ARG A 421 11.66 -22.25 -23.53
N GLY A 422 10.66 -22.72 -22.78
CA GLY A 422 9.69 -23.71 -23.26
C GLY A 422 8.87 -23.29 -24.49
N GLY A 423 8.79 -21.98 -24.78
CA GLY A 423 8.12 -21.47 -25.97
C GLY A 423 8.92 -21.60 -27.28
N GLU A 424 10.22 -21.94 -27.23
CA GLU A 424 11.11 -21.95 -28.40
C GLU A 424 10.70 -22.98 -29.47
N LYS A 425 10.11 -24.11 -29.07
CA LYS A 425 9.80 -25.23 -29.99
C LYS A 425 8.51 -25.02 -30.76
N GLU A 426 7.50 -24.42 -30.15
CA GLU A 426 6.13 -24.33 -30.71
C GLU A 426 5.69 -22.90 -30.98
N LEU A 427 5.81 -22.03 -29.98
CA LEU A 427 5.33 -20.65 -30.07
C LEU A 427 6.21 -19.84 -31.03
N VAL A 428 7.53 -19.87 -30.88
CA VAL A 428 8.43 -19.02 -31.69
C VAL A 428 8.28 -19.29 -33.19
N PRO A 429 8.29 -20.55 -33.69
CA PRO A 429 8.07 -20.81 -35.11
C PRO A 429 6.73 -20.29 -35.62
N LEU A 430 5.66 -20.40 -34.82
CA LEU A 430 4.35 -19.84 -35.15
C LEU A 430 4.42 -18.31 -35.28
N LEU A 431 5.04 -17.63 -34.33
CA LEU A 431 5.18 -16.17 -34.35
C LEU A 431 5.97 -15.72 -35.58
N ARG A 432 7.08 -16.40 -35.93
CA ARG A 432 7.86 -16.09 -37.14
C ARG A 432 7.06 -16.28 -38.41
N LYS A 433 6.31 -17.38 -38.53
CA LYS A 433 5.44 -17.65 -39.69
C LYS A 433 4.44 -16.52 -39.94
N HIS A 434 3.98 -15.86 -38.88
CA HIS A 434 2.98 -14.79 -38.95
C HIS A 434 3.57 -13.37 -38.77
N ASN A 435 4.90 -13.22 -38.77
CA ASN A 435 5.61 -11.94 -38.56
C ASN A 435 5.18 -11.22 -37.26
N ILE A 436 5.01 -11.98 -36.18
CA ILE A 436 4.67 -11.46 -34.85
C ILE A 436 5.96 -11.25 -34.06
N ALA A 437 6.19 -10.04 -33.59
CA ALA A 437 7.35 -9.71 -32.75
C ALA A 437 7.22 -10.30 -31.35
N TYR A 438 8.33 -10.75 -30.75
CA TYR A 438 8.37 -11.23 -29.38
C TYR A 438 8.94 -10.19 -28.42
N PHE A 439 8.16 -9.80 -27.42
CA PHE A 439 8.58 -8.93 -26.32
C PHE A 439 8.83 -9.78 -25.08
N ALA A 440 10.10 -9.99 -24.73
CA ALA A 440 10.52 -10.83 -23.62
C ALA A 440 10.49 -10.06 -22.30
N TYR A 441 9.59 -10.43 -21.39
CA TYR A 441 9.62 -9.92 -20.02
C TYR A 441 10.42 -10.86 -19.09
N SER A 442 10.85 -10.30 -17.95
CA SER A 442 11.71 -10.98 -16.97
C SER A 442 13.03 -11.52 -17.54
N PRO A 443 13.80 -10.74 -18.33
CA PRO A 443 15.05 -11.19 -18.95
C PRO A 443 16.12 -11.65 -17.93
N GLY A 444 16.12 -11.06 -16.74
CA GLY A 444 17.01 -11.45 -15.65
C GLY A 444 16.41 -12.45 -14.65
N ALA A 445 15.34 -13.16 -15.01
CA ALA A 445 14.59 -14.10 -14.15
C ALA A 445 14.25 -13.51 -12.78
N GLY A 446 13.65 -12.31 -12.75
CA GLY A 446 13.30 -11.64 -11.49
C GLY A 446 14.49 -11.21 -10.61
N GLY A 447 15.71 -11.20 -11.13
CA GLY A 447 16.94 -10.92 -10.36
C GLY A 447 17.56 -12.16 -9.72
N LEU A 448 17.11 -13.36 -10.10
CA LEU A 448 17.61 -14.63 -9.60
C LEU A 448 19.15 -14.73 -9.66
N PHE A 449 19.73 -14.34 -10.80
CA PHE A 449 21.18 -14.37 -11.03
C PHE A 449 21.99 -13.31 -10.26
N SER A 450 21.35 -12.40 -9.52
CA SER A 450 22.04 -11.45 -8.64
C SER A 450 22.36 -12.03 -7.26
N GLY A 451 21.88 -13.24 -6.95
CA GLY A 451 22.12 -13.90 -5.66
C GLY A 451 21.16 -13.52 -4.52
N ASN A 452 20.11 -12.73 -4.82
CA ASN A 452 19.12 -12.30 -3.83
C ASN A 452 17.83 -13.16 -3.84
N ALA A 453 17.78 -14.21 -4.66
CA ALA A 453 16.65 -15.14 -4.67
C ALA A 453 16.62 -15.96 -3.37
N GLY A 454 15.41 -16.24 -2.87
CA GLY A 454 15.19 -17.02 -1.65
C GLY A 454 15.26 -16.23 -0.34
N ASN A 455 15.77 -14.99 -0.33
CA ASN A 455 15.77 -14.16 0.88
C ASN A 455 14.55 -13.22 0.92
N SER A 456 13.42 -13.71 1.44
CA SER A 456 12.16 -12.96 1.55
C SER A 456 12.25 -11.73 2.45
N THR A 457 13.31 -11.58 3.25
CA THR A 457 13.55 -10.37 4.07
C THR A 457 14.12 -9.20 3.27
N VAL A 458 14.68 -9.45 2.07
CA VAL A 458 15.38 -8.45 1.24
C VAL A 458 14.61 -8.11 -0.03
N SER A 459 13.72 -8.99 -0.52
CA SER A 459 12.99 -8.75 -1.77
C SER A 459 11.54 -9.21 -1.75
N THR A 460 10.62 -8.24 -1.90
CA THR A 460 9.18 -8.49 -2.09
C THR A 460 8.86 -9.28 -3.37
N ARG A 461 9.78 -9.30 -4.35
CA ARG A 461 9.63 -10.03 -5.61
C ARG A 461 9.67 -11.55 -5.45
N TRP A 462 10.20 -12.04 -4.33
CA TRP A 462 10.31 -13.47 -4.00
C TRP A 462 9.52 -13.82 -2.72
N SER A 463 8.62 -12.94 -2.28
CA SER A 463 7.81 -13.20 -1.08
C SER A 463 6.63 -14.12 -1.41
N LYS A 464 6.49 -15.17 -0.60
CA LYS A 464 5.36 -16.10 -0.59
C LYS A 464 4.03 -15.46 -0.21
N ASP A 465 4.04 -14.23 0.29
CA ASP A 465 2.87 -13.53 0.85
C ASP A 465 2.18 -12.63 -0.16
N ASN A 466 2.70 -12.51 -1.39
CA ASN A 466 2.07 -11.75 -2.47
C ASN A 466 2.01 -12.54 -3.78
N VAL A 467 1.04 -12.18 -4.65
CA VAL A 467 0.77 -12.92 -5.91
C VAL A 467 1.96 -12.93 -6.86
N VAL A 468 2.71 -11.83 -6.94
CA VAL A 468 3.89 -11.72 -7.82
C VAL A 468 5.01 -12.63 -7.34
N GLY A 469 5.25 -12.67 -6.02
CA GLY A 469 6.27 -13.53 -5.44
C GLY A 469 5.89 -15.01 -5.46
N LYS A 470 4.61 -15.36 -5.25
CA LYS A 470 4.13 -16.74 -5.50
C LYS A 470 4.42 -17.18 -6.93
N ARG A 471 4.08 -16.37 -7.93
CA ARG A 471 4.39 -16.67 -9.34
C ARG A 471 5.89 -16.77 -9.62
N ALA A 472 6.71 -15.90 -9.03
CA ALA A 472 8.15 -15.99 -9.17
C ALA A 472 8.70 -17.30 -8.58
N LEU A 473 8.16 -17.75 -7.44
CA LEU A 473 8.48 -19.05 -6.87
C LEU A 473 8.03 -20.18 -7.79
N ASP A 474 6.80 -20.14 -8.30
CA ASP A 474 6.26 -21.16 -9.23
C ASP A 474 7.11 -21.30 -10.50
N PHE A 475 7.57 -20.18 -11.08
CA PHE A 475 8.39 -20.19 -12.31
C PHE A 475 9.83 -20.64 -12.08
N TYR A 476 10.43 -20.26 -10.96
CA TYR A 476 11.88 -20.32 -10.79
C TYR A 476 12.35 -21.13 -9.58
N THR A 477 11.47 -21.75 -8.79
CA THR A 477 11.87 -22.58 -7.65
C THR A 477 11.77 -24.04 -8.02
N ARG A 478 12.90 -24.61 -8.44
CA ARG A 478 13.09 -26.04 -8.72
C ARG A 478 14.37 -26.54 -8.07
N PRO A 479 14.49 -27.84 -7.77
CA PRO A 479 15.70 -28.41 -7.18
C PRO A 479 16.98 -28.03 -7.94
N SER A 480 16.90 -28.00 -9.27
CA SER A 480 17.98 -27.66 -10.20
C SER A 480 18.36 -26.17 -10.26
N THR A 481 17.56 -25.28 -9.68
CA THR A 481 17.71 -23.82 -9.89
C THR A 481 18.95 -23.26 -9.21
N ASP A 482 19.16 -23.59 -7.94
CA ASP A 482 20.23 -22.97 -7.14
C ASP A 482 21.60 -23.31 -7.70
N ASP A 483 21.80 -24.56 -8.12
CA ASP A 483 23.05 -25.03 -8.73
C ASP A 483 23.32 -24.36 -10.07
N ALA A 484 22.29 -24.22 -10.92
CA ALA A 484 22.43 -23.58 -12.22
C ALA A 484 22.74 -22.08 -12.09
N VAL A 485 22.08 -21.40 -11.15
CA VAL A 485 22.35 -19.99 -10.83
C VAL A 485 23.76 -19.81 -10.27
N ALA A 486 24.19 -20.68 -9.36
CA ALA A 486 25.54 -20.66 -8.81
C ALA A 486 26.61 -20.88 -9.90
N ALA A 487 26.36 -21.79 -10.85
CA ALA A 487 27.25 -22.04 -11.98
C ALA A 487 27.42 -20.80 -12.87
N VAL A 488 26.32 -20.14 -13.24
CA VAL A 488 26.36 -18.89 -14.03
C VAL A 488 27.12 -17.80 -13.29
N ARG A 489 26.88 -17.63 -11.99
CA ARG A 489 27.56 -16.60 -11.19
C ARG A 489 29.07 -16.81 -11.17
N ARG A 490 29.53 -18.04 -10.92
CA ARG A 490 30.97 -18.37 -10.96
C ARG A 490 31.59 -18.11 -12.33
N ALA A 491 30.90 -18.49 -13.41
CA ALA A 491 31.39 -18.25 -14.77
C ALA A 491 31.47 -16.75 -15.10
N ALA A 492 30.48 -15.97 -14.66
CA ALA A 492 30.43 -14.53 -14.89
C ALA A 492 31.51 -13.78 -14.09
N GLU A 493 31.76 -14.19 -12.84
CA GLU A 493 32.82 -13.65 -11.99
C GLU A 493 34.21 -13.77 -12.63
N GLY A 494 34.51 -14.91 -13.27
CA GLY A 494 35.77 -15.10 -14.01
C GLY A 494 35.98 -14.13 -15.17
N HIS A 495 34.92 -13.50 -15.66
CA HIS A 495 34.93 -12.51 -16.74
C HIS A 495 34.71 -11.07 -16.25
N GLY A 496 34.66 -10.84 -14.93
CA GLY A 496 34.36 -9.52 -14.36
C GLY A 496 32.94 -9.01 -14.65
N VAL A 497 32.00 -9.92 -14.99
CA VAL A 497 30.60 -9.61 -15.27
C VAL A 497 29.74 -10.08 -14.11
N SER A 498 28.76 -9.29 -13.66
CA SER A 498 27.82 -9.78 -12.65
C SER A 498 26.87 -10.83 -13.23
N GLY A 499 26.42 -11.79 -12.43
CA GLY A 499 25.46 -12.80 -12.90
C GLY A 499 24.17 -12.18 -13.47
N HIS A 500 23.70 -11.07 -12.90
CA HIS A 500 22.55 -10.33 -13.44
C HIS A 500 22.83 -9.72 -14.82
N ALA A 501 23.98 -9.07 -15.00
CA ALA A 501 24.37 -8.52 -16.30
C ALA A 501 24.57 -9.64 -17.34
N ALA A 502 25.11 -10.79 -16.95
CA ALA A 502 25.23 -11.96 -17.81
C ALA A 502 23.85 -12.45 -18.28
N ALA A 503 22.88 -12.57 -17.38
CA ALA A 503 21.51 -12.96 -17.74
C ALA A 503 20.85 -11.99 -18.74
N LEU A 504 20.92 -10.67 -18.47
CA LEU A 504 20.36 -9.65 -19.36
C LEU A 504 20.99 -9.68 -20.76
N ARG A 505 22.32 -9.77 -20.84
CA ARG A 505 23.07 -9.82 -22.10
C ARG A 505 22.81 -11.11 -22.85
N TRP A 506 22.72 -12.25 -22.16
CA TRP A 506 22.35 -13.51 -22.80
C TRP A 506 20.97 -13.44 -23.44
N THR A 507 19.95 -12.98 -22.71
CA THR A 507 18.59 -12.86 -23.26
C THR A 507 18.55 -11.92 -24.46
N THR A 508 19.39 -10.88 -24.50
CA THR A 508 19.38 -9.89 -25.58
C THR A 508 20.16 -10.33 -26.82
N PHE A 509 21.31 -10.98 -26.64
CA PHE A 509 22.27 -11.19 -27.73
C PHE A 509 22.49 -12.65 -28.12
N HIS A 510 22.12 -13.60 -27.25
CA HIS A 510 22.45 -15.02 -27.39
C HIS A 510 21.21 -15.93 -27.37
N SER A 511 20.02 -15.33 -27.38
CA SER A 511 18.74 -16.02 -27.33
C SER A 511 18.09 -16.10 -28.71
N MET A 512 16.84 -16.59 -28.79
CA MET A 512 16.06 -16.62 -30.04
C MET A 512 15.56 -15.24 -30.52
N LEU A 513 15.74 -14.19 -29.70
CA LEU A 513 15.29 -12.85 -30.03
C LEU A 513 16.16 -12.24 -31.13
N ASP A 514 15.54 -11.63 -32.13
CA ASP A 514 16.22 -10.90 -33.20
C ASP A 514 15.50 -9.58 -33.47
N GLY A 515 16.21 -8.47 -33.30
CA GLY A 515 15.69 -7.13 -33.57
C GLY A 515 15.21 -6.94 -35.02
N LYS A 516 15.68 -7.74 -35.98
CA LYS A 516 15.17 -7.74 -37.36
C LYS A 516 13.70 -8.16 -37.46
N HIS A 517 13.22 -8.97 -36.50
CA HIS A 517 11.81 -9.35 -36.38
C HIS A 517 11.00 -8.36 -35.53
N GLY A 518 11.63 -7.28 -35.06
CA GLY A 518 11.02 -6.31 -34.15
C GLY A 518 10.94 -6.81 -32.72
N ASP A 519 11.69 -7.84 -32.35
CA ASP A 519 11.72 -8.36 -30.99
C ASP A 519 12.33 -7.35 -30.01
N ALA A 520 11.93 -7.44 -28.75
CA ALA A 520 12.40 -6.53 -27.71
C ALA A 520 12.52 -7.23 -26.35
N VAL A 521 13.33 -6.65 -25.49
CA VAL A 521 13.46 -7.06 -24.09
C VAL A 521 12.80 -6.01 -23.19
N VAL A 522 11.91 -6.46 -22.31
CA VAL A 522 11.21 -5.64 -21.31
C VAL A 522 11.85 -5.90 -19.95
N PHE A 523 12.54 -4.89 -19.42
CA PHE A 523 13.17 -4.95 -18.09
C PHE A 523 12.55 -3.92 -17.15
N GLY A 524 12.63 -4.19 -15.84
CA GLY A 524 12.03 -3.33 -14.81
C GLY A 524 13.04 -2.95 -13.74
N VAL A 525 12.99 -1.69 -13.31
CA VAL A 525 13.89 -1.09 -12.33
C VAL A 525 13.09 -0.36 -11.25
N ARG A 526 13.66 -0.23 -10.05
CA ARG A 526 13.08 0.53 -8.93
C ARG A 526 13.87 1.78 -8.58
N THR A 527 15.15 1.81 -8.94
CA THR A 527 16.06 2.91 -8.60
C THR A 527 16.84 3.39 -9.82
N MET A 528 17.36 4.61 -9.73
CA MET A 528 18.23 5.20 -10.75
C MET A 528 19.50 4.37 -10.98
N GLU A 529 20.06 3.80 -9.92
CA GLU A 529 21.25 2.95 -10.01
C GLU A 529 20.97 1.66 -10.78
N GLN A 530 19.83 1.00 -10.51
CA GLN A 530 19.42 -0.19 -11.25
C GLN A 530 19.21 0.10 -12.74
N LEU A 531 18.67 1.29 -13.07
CA LEU A 531 18.53 1.73 -14.46
C LEU A 531 19.91 1.83 -15.13
N LYS A 532 20.85 2.58 -14.53
CA LYS A 532 22.23 2.70 -15.05
C LYS A 532 22.88 1.34 -15.28
N GLN A 533 22.88 0.49 -14.24
CA GLN A 533 23.48 -0.85 -14.32
C GLN A 533 22.86 -1.73 -15.41
N SER A 534 21.53 -1.67 -15.60
CA SER A 534 20.85 -2.45 -16.64
C SER A 534 21.21 -1.93 -18.04
N LEU A 535 21.23 -0.61 -18.23
CA LEU A 535 21.58 0.01 -19.51
C LEU A 535 23.05 -0.27 -19.87
N ASP A 536 23.96 -0.10 -18.91
CA ASP A 536 25.38 -0.40 -19.09
C ASP A 536 25.60 -1.89 -19.46
N ALA A 537 24.81 -2.80 -18.89
CA ALA A 537 24.85 -4.21 -19.25
C ALA A 537 24.41 -4.44 -20.71
N PHE A 538 23.32 -3.83 -21.17
CA PHE A 538 22.88 -3.96 -22.57
C PHE A 538 23.87 -3.33 -23.54
N GLU A 539 24.39 -2.15 -23.22
CA GLU A 539 25.31 -1.40 -24.08
C GLU A 539 26.71 -2.01 -24.16
N ALA A 540 27.10 -2.83 -23.17
CA ALA A 540 28.33 -3.64 -23.23
C ALA A 540 28.31 -4.73 -24.32
N GLY A 541 27.15 -4.98 -24.95
CA GLY A 541 27.02 -5.88 -26.10
C GLY A 541 27.08 -7.37 -25.74
N PRO A 542 27.34 -8.25 -26.74
CA PRO A 542 27.35 -9.70 -26.55
C PRO A 542 28.33 -10.16 -25.47
N LEU A 543 27.98 -11.22 -24.74
CA LEU A 543 28.91 -11.91 -23.82
C LEU A 543 30.08 -12.57 -24.56
N PRO A 544 31.24 -12.76 -23.90
CA PRO A 544 32.27 -13.70 -24.34
C PRO A 544 31.68 -15.09 -24.59
N GLY A 545 32.17 -15.80 -25.61
CA GLY A 545 31.62 -17.10 -26.05
C GLY A 545 31.48 -18.12 -24.91
N GLU A 546 32.54 -18.34 -24.14
CA GLU A 546 32.52 -19.29 -23.02
C GLU A 546 31.46 -18.95 -21.96
N LEU A 547 31.25 -17.66 -21.68
CA LEU A 547 30.21 -17.22 -20.74
C LEU A 547 28.81 -17.36 -21.35
N ALA A 548 28.65 -17.08 -22.64
CA ALA A 548 27.38 -17.29 -23.34
C ALA A 548 26.98 -18.78 -23.35
N ASP A 549 27.94 -19.67 -23.58
CA ASP A 549 27.74 -21.12 -23.56
C ASP A 549 27.37 -21.60 -22.16
N ALA A 550 28.05 -21.11 -21.11
CA ALA A 550 27.72 -21.42 -19.72
C ALA A 550 26.30 -21.00 -19.33
N VAL A 551 25.85 -19.82 -19.76
CA VAL A 551 24.47 -19.36 -19.52
C VAL A 551 23.46 -20.15 -20.35
N THR A 552 23.79 -20.53 -21.59
CA THR A 552 22.94 -21.37 -22.45
C THR A 552 22.71 -22.74 -21.84
N ALA A 553 23.76 -23.34 -21.28
CA ALA A 553 23.73 -24.69 -20.70
C ALA A 553 22.78 -24.83 -19.50
N VAL A 554 22.48 -23.72 -18.81
CA VAL A 554 21.52 -23.68 -17.69
C VAL A 554 20.17 -24.28 -18.05
N TYR A 555 19.71 -24.08 -19.29
CA TYR A 555 18.41 -24.60 -19.69
C TYR A 555 18.33 -26.13 -19.66
N GLY A 556 19.45 -26.81 -19.94
CA GLY A 556 19.53 -28.27 -19.91
C GLY A 556 19.23 -28.87 -18.53
N SER A 557 19.42 -28.09 -17.45
CA SER A 557 19.04 -28.50 -16.09
C SER A 557 17.53 -28.52 -15.86
N PHE A 558 16.73 -27.96 -16.77
CA PHE A 558 15.28 -27.85 -16.67
C PHE A 558 14.53 -28.60 -17.79
N GLU A 559 15.22 -29.25 -18.73
CA GLU A 559 14.55 -29.97 -19.82
C GLU A 559 13.81 -31.23 -19.29
N GLY A 560 12.63 -31.51 -19.83
CA GLY A 560 11.83 -32.69 -19.47
C GLY A 560 10.75 -32.40 -18.42
N ALA A 561 10.68 -33.21 -17.36
CA ALA A 561 9.63 -33.11 -16.34
C ALA A 561 9.63 -31.79 -15.55
N GLU A 562 10.75 -31.05 -15.62
CA GLU A 562 10.91 -29.74 -14.99
C GLU A 562 10.82 -28.60 -16.02
N GLU A 563 10.28 -28.77 -17.24
CA GLU A 563 10.22 -27.66 -18.21
C GLU A 563 9.23 -26.57 -17.75
N PRO A 564 9.62 -25.28 -17.69
CA PRO A 564 8.71 -24.23 -17.22
C PRO A 564 7.70 -23.80 -18.28
N THR A 565 6.45 -23.64 -17.84
CA THR A 565 5.38 -23.10 -18.69
C THR A 565 5.64 -21.61 -18.97
N PHE A 566 5.70 -21.26 -20.26
CA PHE A 566 5.89 -19.88 -20.71
C PHE A 566 4.59 -19.06 -20.72
N HIS A 567 3.45 -19.70 -20.45
CA HIS A 567 2.10 -19.15 -20.47
C HIS A 567 1.46 -19.21 -19.08
N MET A 568 0.33 -18.51 -18.90
CA MET A 568 -0.42 -18.42 -17.64
C MET A 568 -1.82 -19.04 -17.70
#